data_AF-A0A2P9F4W6-F1
#
_entry.id   AF-A0A2P9F4W6-F1
#
_cell.length_a   1.000
_cell.length_b   1.000
_cell.length_c   1.000
_cell.angle_alpha   90.00
_cell.angle_beta   90.00
_cell.angle_gamma   90.00
#
_symmetry.space_group_name_H-M   'P 1'
#
loop_
_entity.id
_entity.type
_entity.pdbx_description
1 polymer ?
#
loop_
_entity_poly.entity_id
_entity_poly.type
_entity_poly.pdbx_seq_one_letter_code
_entity_poly.pdbx_strand_id
1 'polypeptide(L)'
;MRHNPGLLLRRVIVCCCALAPLLTPGAPATATSTAPSTEAASLPFQQRYHVVRHGGIVRAANSSITCRTAPLSADASSCLAAREGRAAANGDFDMFYIDVDSDPNTYNSSRGEVRLPRGARVTYARLYWGGNLRVGEQKPPRSNKRVLIAEPGGAYKEVLADTVVGHRVARGADAYQASADVTKLVRSSGPGLYTVAQVNVAMGRSAAGAWGGWTLVVAYENESEPLRHLEVWDGFTTLAPEQDQVVRLPRMTFPAGADGWVGLVAYNGDRGTGGDALDLSVDDGQPIPLGDAANPPDDVLNSTISEPGPLSPDRSPAHANTLGYDSDVLDMSEQVRHGGDRLVFRMSSQQDAAWVGVLFVALDATP
;
A
#
# COMPACT_ATOMS: atom_id res chain seq x y z
N MET A 1 -82.43 18.93 -22.30
CA MET A 1 -81.79 19.07 -20.97
C MET A 1 -80.54 18.23 -20.93
N ARG A 2 -79.47 18.80 -20.38
CA ARG A 2 -78.10 18.30 -20.12
C ARG A 2 -77.86 16.78 -20.24
N HIS A 3 -76.84 16.36 -21.00
CA HIS A 3 -75.52 16.01 -20.47
C HIS A 3 -74.58 15.48 -21.59
N ASN A 4 -73.36 16.00 -21.61
CA ASN A 4 -72.17 15.41 -22.25
C ASN A 4 -71.54 14.42 -21.25
N PRO A 5 -70.79 13.38 -21.65
CA PRO A 5 -69.36 13.61 -21.94
C PRO A 5 -68.77 12.72 -23.05
N GLY A 6 -67.69 13.20 -23.67
CA GLY A 6 -66.96 12.47 -24.71
C GLY A 6 -65.91 11.50 -24.19
N LEU A 7 -65.45 10.61 -25.07
CA LEU A 7 -64.03 10.27 -25.19
C LEU A 7 -63.71 9.73 -26.59
N LEU A 8 -62.48 10.02 -27.00
CA LEU A 8 -61.81 9.89 -28.30
C LEU A 8 -61.70 8.45 -28.87
N LEU A 9 -61.77 8.33 -30.20
CA LEU A 9 -61.14 7.23 -30.95
C LEU A 9 -60.41 7.80 -32.18
N ARG A 10 -59.09 7.59 -32.28
CA ARG A 10 -58.27 7.91 -33.47
C ARG A 10 -57.72 6.63 -34.09
N ARG A 11 -57.62 6.68 -35.42
CA ARG A 11 -57.60 5.58 -36.39
C ARG A 11 -56.32 4.73 -36.37
N VAL A 12 -56.51 3.44 -36.66
CA VAL A 12 -55.50 2.45 -37.03
C VAL A 12 -55.25 2.52 -38.54
N ILE A 13 -53.99 2.54 -38.97
CA ILE A 13 -53.56 2.05 -40.30
C ILE A 13 -52.26 1.26 -40.11
N VAL A 14 -52.30 0.01 -40.54
CA VAL A 14 -51.19 -0.95 -40.62
C VAL A 14 -50.48 -0.75 -41.96
N CYS A 15 -49.15 -0.75 -41.98
CA CYS A 15 -48.37 -0.92 -43.21
C CYS A 15 -47.11 -1.75 -42.93
N CYS A 16 -46.98 -2.87 -43.62
CA CYS A 16 -45.84 -3.78 -43.60
C CYS A 16 -44.66 -3.19 -44.39
N CYS A 17 -43.44 -3.23 -43.83
CA CYS A 17 -42.20 -3.02 -44.58
C CYS A 17 -41.15 -4.07 -44.20
N ALA A 18 -40.47 -4.55 -45.24
CA ALA A 18 -39.57 -5.69 -45.28
C ALA A 18 -38.23 -5.48 -44.55
N LEU A 19 -37.66 -6.58 -44.02
CA LEU A 19 -36.32 -6.64 -43.46
C LEU A 19 -35.24 -6.64 -44.57
N ALA A 20 -34.26 -5.76 -44.42
CA ALA A 20 -32.93 -5.88 -45.02
C ALA A 20 -31.89 -5.84 -43.89
N PRO A 21 -30.88 -6.74 -43.85
CA PRO A 21 -29.87 -6.72 -42.80
C PRO A 21 -28.76 -5.72 -43.17
N LEU A 22 -28.60 -4.67 -42.35
CA LEU A 22 -27.43 -3.81 -42.35
C LEU A 22 -26.34 -4.48 -41.51
N LEU A 23 -25.21 -4.82 -42.16
CA LEU A 23 -23.97 -5.19 -41.51
C LEU A 23 -23.40 -3.98 -40.76
N THR A 24 -23.27 -4.07 -39.44
CA THR A 24 -22.48 -3.14 -38.62
C THR A 24 -21.20 -3.83 -38.14
N PRO A 25 -20.00 -3.28 -38.39
CA PRO A 25 -18.79 -3.75 -37.74
C PRO A 25 -18.65 -3.04 -36.40
N GLY A 26 -18.71 -3.79 -35.31
CA GLY A 26 -18.57 -3.24 -33.96
C GLY A 26 -18.65 -4.36 -32.94
N ALA A 27 -17.71 -5.30 -32.99
CA ALA A 27 -17.55 -6.27 -31.91
C ALA A 27 -17.18 -5.49 -30.63
N PRO A 28 -17.87 -5.72 -29.50
CA PRO A 28 -17.41 -5.18 -28.23
C PRO A 28 -16.05 -5.84 -27.94
N ALA A 29 -15.07 -5.01 -27.59
CA ALA A 29 -13.82 -5.50 -27.04
C ALA A 29 -14.15 -6.38 -25.83
N THR A 30 -13.95 -7.68 -25.96
CA THR A 30 -14.03 -8.62 -24.85
C THR A 30 -12.96 -8.22 -23.86
N ALA A 31 -13.38 -7.60 -22.76
CA ALA A 31 -12.54 -7.47 -21.58
C ALA A 31 -12.08 -8.89 -21.21
N THR A 32 -10.78 -9.14 -21.32
CA THR A 32 -10.17 -10.35 -20.80
C THR A 32 -10.44 -10.39 -19.30
N SER A 33 -11.38 -11.24 -18.88
CA SER A 33 -11.50 -11.66 -17.49
C SER A 33 -10.19 -12.36 -17.14
N THR A 34 -9.30 -11.65 -16.45
CA THR A 34 -8.20 -12.26 -15.74
C THR A 34 -8.81 -13.15 -14.65
N ALA A 35 -8.42 -14.43 -14.63
CA ALA A 35 -8.81 -15.32 -13.55
C ALA A 35 -8.41 -14.69 -12.20
N PRO A 36 -9.24 -14.82 -11.13
CA PRO A 36 -8.87 -14.27 -9.83
C PRO A 36 -7.53 -14.85 -9.38
N SER A 37 -6.64 -13.99 -8.90
CA SER A 37 -5.32 -14.40 -8.43
C SER A 37 -5.41 -15.53 -7.39
N THR A 38 -4.46 -16.45 -7.40
CA THR A 38 -4.40 -17.53 -6.40
C THR A 38 -3.84 -17.01 -5.07
N GLU A 39 -3.90 -17.82 -4.01
CA GLU A 39 -3.35 -17.49 -2.68
C GLU A 39 -2.23 -18.47 -2.29
N ALA A 40 -1.23 -17.99 -1.55
CA ALA A 40 -0.13 -18.80 -1.01
C ALA A 40 0.24 -18.37 0.41
N ALA A 41 0.64 -19.35 1.24
CA ALA A 41 0.98 -19.14 2.65
C ALA A 41 2.23 -18.27 2.89
N SER A 42 3.11 -18.19 1.90
CA SER A 42 4.22 -17.27 1.84
C SER A 42 4.52 -16.96 0.38
N LEU A 43 5.05 -15.77 0.13
CA LEU A 43 5.60 -15.39 -1.15
C LEU A 43 7.09 -15.09 -0.95
N PRO A 44 8.01 -15.81 -1.63
CA PRO A 44 9.41 -15.45 -1.57
C PRO A 44 9.58 -14.03 -2.12
N PHE A 45 10.45 -13.23 -1.50
CA PHE A 45 10.78 -11.91 -2.01
C PHE A 45 11.42 -12.01 -3.39
N GLN A 46 10.81 -11.35 -4.38
CA GLN A 46 11.26 -11.33 -5.76
C GLN A 46 11.36 -9.90 -6.28
N GLN A 47 12.32 -9.65 -7.15
CA GLN A 47 12.45 -8.38 -7.86
C GLN A 47 11.27 -8.20 -8.81
N ARG A 48 10.55 -7.09 -8.66
CA ARG A 48 9.44 -6.69 -9.52
C ARG A 48 9.84 -5.64 -10.53
N TYR A 49 10.72 -4.75 -10.12
CA TYR A 49 11.18 -3.65 -10.95
C TYR A 49 12.65 -3.41 -10.66
N HIS A 50 13.41 -3.19 -11.73
CA HIS A 50 14.78 -2.71 -11.66
C HIS A 50 15.07 -1.86 -12.90
N VAL A 51 15.68 -0.71 -12.68
CA VAL A 51 16.26 0.12 -13.73
C VAL A 51 17.43 0.93 -13.17
N VAL A 52 18.40 1.25 -14.03
CA VAL A 52 19.39 2.29 -13.76
C VAL A 52 18.97 3.53 -14.54
N ARG A 53 18.63 4.63 -13.85
CA ARG A 53 18.12 5.86 -14.50
C ARG A 53 18.25 7.09 -13.60
N HIS A 54 18.31 8.26 -14.23
CA HIS A 54 18.12 9.54 -13.57
C HIS A 54 16.70 9.65 -13.02
N GLY A 55 16.55 9.77 -11.71
CA GLY A 55 15.23 9.80 -11.04
C GLY A 55 15.23 9.03 -9.73
N GLY A 56 14.05 8.65 -9.25
CA GLY A 56 13.90 8.09 -7.90
C GLY A 56 12.63 7.27 -7.73
N ILE A 57 12.35 6.93 -6.47
CA ILE A 57 11.11 6.31 -6.03
C ILE A 57 10.46 7.22 -4.98
N VAL A 58 9.17 7.47 -5.15
CA VAL A 58 8.31 8.07 -4.12
C VAL A 58 7.21 7.09 -3.74
N ARG A 59 6.51 7.36 -2.64
CA ARG A 59 5.33 6.58 -2.27
C ARG A 59 4.19 7.45 -1.77
N ALA A 60 2.97 6.98 -1.96
CA ALA A 60 1.79 7.40 -1.21
C ALA A 60 1.33 6.21 -0.35
N ALA A 61 0.94 6.42 0.89
CA ALA A 61 0.46 5.34 1.76
C ALA A 61 -0.53 5.85 2.79
N ASN A 62 -1.42 4.98 3.25
CA ASN A 62 -2.20 5.22 4.46
C ASN A 62 -2.78 3.93 5.06
N SER A 63 -3.13 3.97 6.35
CA SER A 63 -3.87 2.88 6.98
C SER A 63 -5.35 2.89 6.58
N SER A 64 -6.02 1.76 6.75
CA SER A 64 -7.45 1.58 6.45
C SER A 64 -8.32 1.36 7.69
N ILE A 65 -7.67 1.34 8.86
CA ILE A 65 -8.27 1.08 10.16
C ILE A 65 -7.52 1.86 11.25
N THR A 66 -8.23 2.23 12.31
CA THR A 66 -7.67 2.92 13.49
C THR A 66 -8.53 2.64 14.72
N CYS A 67 -8.05 2.92 15.93
CA CYS A 67 -8.88 2.85 17.14
C CYS A 67 -10.06 3.82 17.08
N ARG A 68 -11.17 3.58 17.78
CA ARG A 68 -12.31 4.53 17.84
C ARG A 68 -12.28 5.45 19.07
N THR A 69 -12.82 6.66 18.92
CA THR A 69 -12.96 7.67 19.99
C THR A 69 -14.43 7.89 20.39
N ALA A 70 -15.28 6.87 20.23
CA ALA A 70 -16.70 7.00 20.52
C ALA A 70 -16.93 7.22 22.03
N PRO A 71 -17.93 8.01 22.47
CA PRO A 71 -18.15 8.33 23.90
C PRO A 71 -18.34 7.11 24.82
N LEU A 72 -18.67 5.95 24.24
CA LEU A 72 -18.85 4.69 24.95
C LEU A 72 -17.58 3.81 25.00
N SER A 73 -16.48 4.18 24.35
CA SER A 73 -15.19 3.48 24.54
C SER A 73 -14.46 4.05 25.75
N ALA A 74 -14.17 3.20 26.73
CA ALA A 74 -13.35 3.55 27.90
C ALA A 74 -11.95 4.08 27.52
N ASP A 75 -11.52 3.80 26.29
CA ASP A 75 -10.20 4.08 25.73
C ASP A 75 -10.19 5.29 24.76
N ALA A 76 -11.22 6.15 24.75
CA ALA A 76 -11.30 7.25 23.77
C ALA A 76 -10.11 8.24 23.87
N SER A 77 -9.68 8.59 25.08
CA SER A 77 -8.52 9.48 25.29
C SER A 77 -7.19 8.82 24.97
N SER A 78 -7.04 7.52 25.27
CA SER A 78 -5.84 6.75 24.91
C SER A 78 -5.76 6.54 23.41
N CYS A 79 -6.91 6.36 22.72
CA CYS A 79 -6.97 6.29 21.27
C CYS A 79 -6.54 7.61 20.61
N LEU A 80 -7.01 8.76 21.10
CA LEU A 80 -6.55 10.06 20.60
C LEU A 80 -5.04 10.23 20.77
N ALA A 81 -4.53 9.96 21.97
CA ALA A 81 -3.09 10.04 22.24
C ALA A 81 -2.28 9.08 21.37
N ALA A 82 -2.78 7.85 21.15
CA ALA A 82 -2.17 6.89 20.24
C ALA A 82 -2.09 7.46 18.83
N ARG A 83 -3.22 7.90 18.25
CA ARG A 83 -3.27 8.53 16.90
C ARG A 83 -2.35 9.75 16.75
N GLU A 84 -2.08 10.47 17.84
CA GLU A 84 -1.13 11.60 17.91
C GLU A 84 0.34 11.18 18.05
N GLY A 85 0.63 9.88 18.11
CA GLY A 85 1.99 9.32 18.09
C GLY A 85 2.45 8.69 19.39
N ARG A 86 1.56 8.55 20.40
CA ARG A 86 1.91 7.83 21.63
C ARG A 86 2.12 6.33 21.33
N ALA A 87 3.09 5.74 22.02
CA ALA A 87 3.30 4.29 22.06
C ALA A 87 2.02 3.58 22.48
N ALA A 88 1.60 2.61 21.69
CA ALA A 88 0.34 1.90 21.85
C ALA A 88 0.31 0.66 20.95
N ALA A 89 -0.30 -0.42 21.44
CA ALA A 89 -0.51 -1.64 20.67
C ALA A 89 -1.92 -1.68 20.07
N ASN A 90 -2.05 -2.12 18.82
CA ASN A 90 -3.34 -2.15 18.13
C ASN A 90 -4.35 -3.14 18.76
N GLY A 91 -3.88 -4.14 19.50
CA GLY A 91 -4.70 -5.07 20.29
C GLY A 91 -5.40 -4.46 21.51
N ASP A 92 -4.97 -3.28 21.95
CA ASP A 92 -5.51 -2.59 23.13
C ASP A 92 -6.81 -1.82 22.85
N PHE A 93 -7.25 -1.74 21.60
CA PHE A 93 -8.35 -0.86 21.21
C PHE A 93 -9.50 -1.62 20.52
N ASP A 94 -10.69 -1.03 20.59
CA ASP A 94 -11.76 -1.32 19.63
C ASP A 94 -11.44 -0.59 18.33
N MET A 95 -10.99 -1.34 17.32
CA MET A 95 -10.53 -0.83 16.04
C MET A 95 -11.71 -0.68 15.06
N PHE A 96 -11.68 0.36 14.24
CA PHE A 96 -12.77 0.75 13.36
C PHE A 96 -12.24 1.33 12.04
N TYR A 97 -13.02 1.18 10.98
CA TYR A 97 -12.64 1.64 9.65
C TYR A 97 -12.35 3.13 9.59
N ILE A 98 -11.27 3.46 8.88
CA ILE A 98 -11.03 4.83 8.43
C ILE A 98 -11.89 5.03 7.18
N ASP A 99 -12.71 6.07 7.16
CA ASP A 99 -13.49 6.45 6.00
C ASP A 99 -13.50 7.97 5.84
N VAL A 100 -12.88 8.46 4.77
CA VAL A 100 -12.69 9.89 4.48
C VAL A 100 -13.50 10.37 3.27
N ASP A 101 -14.39 9.53 2.77
CA ASP A 101 -15.35 9.87 1.73
C ASP A 101 -16.80 9.84 2.25
N SER A 102 -17.77 9.87 1.34
CA SER A 102 -19.20 9.85 1.68
C SER A 102 -19.96 8.83 0.83
N ASP A 103 -19.25 7.92 0.18
CA ASP A 103 -19.82 6.90 -0.67
C ASP A 103 -20.34 5.75 0.21
N PRO A 104 -21.66 5.50 0.27
CA PRO A 104 -22.19 4.40 1.09
C PRO A 104 -21.79 3.00 0.60
N ASN A 105 -21.12 2.90 -0.56
CA ASN A 105 -20.63 1.64 -1.13
C ASN A 105 -19.17 1.33 -0.77
N THR A 106 -18.48 2.26 -0.10
CA THR A 106 -17.17 2.02 0.52
C THR A 106 -17.37 1.80 2.02
N TYR A 107 -16.64 0.86 2.60
CA TYR A 107 -16.67 0.63 4.06
C TYR A 107 -15.42 1.20 4.75
N ASN A 108 -14.37 1.46 3.98
CA ASN A 108 -13.21 2.23 4.39
C ASN A 108 -12.66 2.98 3.18
N SER A 109 -12.01 4.11 3.44
CA SER A 109 -11.32 4.93 2.46
C SER A 109 -10.27 5.79 3.16
N SER A 110 -9.09 5.92 2.57
CA SER A 110 -8.04 6.84 3.06
C SER A 110 -7.20 7.38 1.92
N ARG A 111 -6.50 8.49 2.15
CA ARG A 111 -5.74 9.22 1.13
C ARG A 111 -4.26 9.31 1.44
N GLY A 112 -3.45 9.25 0.40
CA GLY A 112 -2.01 9.53 0.44
C GLY A 112 -1.57 10.29 -0.81
N GLU A 113 -0.63 11.20 -0.65
CA GLU A 113 -0.11 12.04 -1.74
C GLU A 113 1.04 11.34 -2.48
N VAL A 114 0.92 11.23 -3.81
CA VAL A 114 2.07 11.00 -4.69
C VAL A 114 2.68 12.36 -5.01
N ARG A 115 3.82 12.66 -4.42
CA ARG A 115 4.58 13.89 -4.70
C ARG A 115 5.69 13.59 -5.70
N LEU A 116 5.72 14.29 -6.83
CA LEU A 116 6.75 14.11 -7.86
C LEU A 116 7.54 15.40 -8.08
N PRO A 117 8.86 15.31 -8.28
CA PRO A 117 9.68 16.45 -8.71
C PRO A 117 9.17 17.05 -10.02
N ARG A 118 9.40 18.35 -10.21
CA ARG A 118 9.00 19.05 -11.44
C ARG A 118 9.73 18.44 -12.64
N GLY A 119 8.97 18.04 -13.65
CA GLY A 119 9.51 17.43 -14.87
C GLY A 119 9.67 15.91 -14.80
N ALA A 120 9.37 15.29 -13.65
CA ALA A 120 9.41 13.84 -13.51
C ALA A 120 8.35 13.14 -14.37
N ARG A 121 8.70 11.97 -14.92
CA ARG A 121 7.79 11.07 -15.63
C ARG A 121 7.73 9.71 -14.92
N VAL A 122 6.52 9.27 -14.59
CA VAL A 122 6.29 7.95 -13.98
C VAL A 122 6.71 6.84 -14.95
N THR A 123 7.60 5.96 -14.50
CA THR A 123 8.10 4.80 -15.26
C THR A 123 7.50 3.50 -14.78
N TYR A 124 7.16 3.40 -13.50
CA TYR A 124 6.55 2.23 -12.88
C TYR A 124 5.73 2.64 -11.65
N ALA A 125 4.57 2.04 -11.44
CA ALA A 125 3.81 2.20 -10.22
C ALA A 125 3.08 0.92 -9.83
N ARG A 126 3.15 0.55 -8.56
CA ARG A 126 2.50 -0.64 -8.02
C ARG A 126 1.79 -0.31 -6.71
N LEU A 127 0.52 -0.70 -6.64
CA LEU A 127 -0.30 -0.58 -5.45
C LEU A 127 -0.22 -1.88 -4.66
N TYR A 128 0.06 -1.78 -3.37
CA TYR A 128 0.07 -2.85 -2.40
C TYR A 128 -1.03 -2.59 -1.36
N TRP A 129 -1.75 -3.63 -0.95
CA TRP A 129 -2.74 -3.55 0.12
C TRP A 129 -2.79 -4.85 0.91
N GLY A 130 -3.14 -4.75 2.19
CA GLY A 130 -3.14 -5.90 3.08
C GLY A 130 -3.62 -5.56 4.49
N GLY A 131 -3.74 -6.59 5.32
CA GLY A 131 -4.12 -6.43 6.73
C GLY A 131 -4.56 -7.73 7.39
N ASN A 132 -5.10 -7.61 8.60
CA ASN A 132 -5.66 -8.72 9.37
C ASN A 132 -7.14 -8.94 9.03
N LEU A 133 -7.50 -10.18 8.71
CA LEU A 133 -8.85 -10.62 8.38
C LEU A 133 -9.58 -11.26 9.56
N ARG A 134 -8.88 -11.50 10.69
CA ARG A 134 -9.44 -12.24 11.84
C ARG A 134 -9.46 -11.38 13.09
N VAL A 135 -10.57 -10.65 13.26
CA VAL A 135 -10.91 -9.87 14.47
C VAL A 135 -12.41 -10.10 14.77
N GLY A 136 -13.22 -9.03 14.85
CA GLY A 136 -14.66 -9.08 15.09
C GLY A 136 -15.43 -9.20 13.77
N GLU A 137 -15.81 -8.05 13.20
CA GLU A 137 -16.51 -8.01 11.91
C GLU A 137 -15.52 -8.31 10.78
N GLN A 138 -15.89 -9.23 9.88
CA GLN A 138 -15.02 -9.73 8.81
C GLN A 138 -15.75 -9.61 7.47
N LYS A 139 -15.02 -9.22 6.42
CA LYS A 139 -15.54 -9.24 5.05
C LYS A 139 -15.24 -10.57 4.36
N PRO A 140 -15.98 -10.92 3.29
CA PRO A 140 -15.74 -12.15 2.55
C PRO A 140 -14.30 -12.26 1.99
N PRO A 141 -13.65 -13.44 2.01
CA PRO A 141 -12.26 -13.61 1.55
C PRO A 141 -12.01 -13.17 0.10
N ARG A 142 -13.02 -13.24 -0.77
CA ARG A 142 -12.92 -12.73 -2.16
C ARG A 142 -12.54 -11.25 -2.25
N SER A 143 -12.78 -10.47 -1.20
CA SER A 143 -12.43 -9.05 -1.14
C SER A 143 -10.92 -8.81 -0.99
N ASN A 144 -10.12 -9.83 -0.63
CA ASN A 144 -8.66 -9.71 -0.54
C ASN A 144 -8.02 -9.29 -1.87
N LYS A 145 -8.68 -9.60 -3.00
CA LYS A 145 -8.14 -9.48 -4.36
C LYS A 145 -8.56 -8.20 -5.07
N ARG A 146 -9.25 -7.30 -4.39
CA ARG A 146 -9.82 -6.10 -5.00
C ARG A 146 -9.78 -4.92 -4.06
N VAL A 147 -9.44 -3.75 -4.60
CA VAL A 147 -9.65 -2.44 -3.98
C VAL A 147 -10.30 -1.49 -4.98
N LEU A 148 -10.73 -0.33 -4.50
CA LEU A 148 -11.07 0.81 -5.33
C LEU A 148 -9.97 1.87 -5.20
N ILE A 149 -9.61 2.51 -6.32
CA ILE A 149 -8.69 3.65 -6.33
C ILE A 149 -9.33 4.83 -7.06
N ALA A 150 -9.19 6.02 -6.51
CA ALA A 150 -9.49 7.28 -7.19
C ALA A 150 -8.21 8.11 -7.26
N GLU A 151 -7.82 8.49 -8.47
CA GLU A 151 -6.75 9.47 -8.69
C GLU A 151 -7.14 10.88 -8.21
N PRO A 152 -6.20 11.85 -8.18
CA PRO A 152 -6.49 13.22 -7.75
C PRO A 152 -7.65 13.85 -8.53
N GLY A 153 -8.75 14.14 -7.84
CA GLY A 153 -9.97 14.69 -8.44
C GLY A 153 -10.77 13.72 -9.32
N GLY A 154 -10.40 12.44 -9.35
CA GLY A 154 -11.04 11.38 -10.13
C GLY A 154 -12.18 10.67 -9.40
N ALA A 155 -12.75 9.68 -10.07
CA ALA A 155 -13.76 8.76 -9.53
C ALA A 155 -13.16 7.38 -9.27
N TYR A 156 -13.80 6.60 -8.41
CA TYR A 156 -13.35 5.25 -8.08
C TYR A 156 -13.31 4.32 -9.30
N LYS A 157 -12.20 3.59 -9.40
CA LYS A 157 -11.95 2.52 -10.36
C LYS A 157 -11.60 1.25 -9.62
N GLU A 158 -12.07 0.14 -10.14
CA GLU A 158 -11.68 -1.17 -9.61
C GLU A 158 -10.23 -1.48 -9.98
N VAL A 159 -9.48 -1.94 -8.98
CA VAL A 159 -8.16 -2.55 -9.16
C VAL A 159 -8.21 -3.97 -8.62
N LEU A 160 -7.83 -4.92 -9.46
CA LEU A 160 -7.74 -6.33 -9.12
C LEU A 160 -6.29 -6.71 -8.91
N ALA A 161 -6.03 -7.58 -7.93
CA ALA A 161 -4.72 -8.17 -7.72
C ALA A 161 -4.26 -8.90 -8.99
N ASP A 162 -3.07 -8.58 -9.49
CA ASP A 162 -2.48 -9.19 -10.69
C ASP A 162 -1.39 -10.22 -10.38
N THR A 163 -1.05 -10.38 -9.09
CA THR A 163 -0.16 -11.41 -8.57
C THR A 163 -0.87 -12.32 -7.57
N VAL A 164 -0.25 -13.46 -7.27
CA VAL A 164 -0.62 -14.33 -6.14
C VAL A 164 -0.72 -13.48 -4.88
N VAL A 165 -1.79 -13.69 -4.10
CA VAL A 165 -1.99 -13.06 -2.80
C VAL A 165 -1.22 -13.86 -1.74
N GLY A 166 -0.37 -13.19 -0.98
CA GLY A 166 0.23 -13.78 0.22
C GLY A 166 -0.82 -13.82 1.31
N HIS A 167 -1.03 -14.95 1.96
CA HIS A 167 -2.10 -15.12 2.96
C HIS A 167 -1.69 -16.14 4.02
N ARG A 168 -1.48 -15.70 5.27
CA ARG A 168 -0.91 -16.51 6.34
C ARG A 168 -1.61 -16.26 7.67
N VAL A 169 -2.15 -17.34 8.25
CA VAL A 169 -2.56 -17.37 9.65
C VAL A 169 -1.33 -17.61 10.53
N ALA A 170 -0.99 -16.66 11.39
CA ALA A 170 0.03 -16.82 12.43
C ALA A 170 -0.24 -15.88 13.61
N ARG A 171 0.18 -16.29 14.81
CA ARG A 171 0.17 -15.44 16.03
C ARG A 171 -1.17 -14.74 16.33
N GLY A 172 -2.29 -15.41 16.06
CA GLY A 172 -3.62 -14.84 16.31
C GLY A 172 -4.18 -13.96 15.18
N ALA A 173 -3.38 -13.54 14.20
CA ALA A 173 -3.84 -12.85 12.99
C ALA A 173 -4.07 -13.81 11.81
N ASP A 174 -4.92 -13.38 10.88
CA ASP A 174 -5.09 -13.97 9.55
C ASP A 174 -4.70 -12.90 8.52
N ALA A 175 -3.42 -12.89 8.16
CA ALA A 175 -2.77 -11.77 7.49
C ALA A 175 -2.68 -11.99 5.99
N TYR A 176 -2.89 -10.96 5.18
CA TYR A 176 -2.66 -11.06 3.73
C TYR A 176 -2.01 -9.81 3.15
N GLN A 177 -1.40 -9.97 1.98
CA GLN A 177 -0.99 -8.90 1.08
C GLN A 177 -1.33 -9.24 -0.36
N ALA A 178 -1.88 -8.27 -1.08
CA ALA A 178 -2.15 -8.31 -2.50
C ALA A 178 -1.55 -7.07 -3.19
N SER A 179 -1.38 -7.13 -4.51
CA SER A 179 -0.84 -6.02 -5.27
C SER A 179 -1.24 -6.01 -6.74
N ALA A 180 -1.11 -4.85 -7.38
CA ALA A 180 -1.43 -4.64 -8.79
C ALA A 180 -0.55 -3.56 -9.43
N ASP A 181 -0.12 -3.78 -10.68
CA ASP A 181 0.51 -2.76 -11.53
C ASP A 181 -0.54 -1.70 -11.90
N VAL A 182 -0.33 -0.49 -11.41
CA VAL A 182 -1.17 0.69 -11.67
C VAL A 182 -0.40 1.76 -12.45
N THR A 183 0.71 1.40 -13.11
CA THR A 183 1.60 2.31 -13.84
C THR A 183 0.83 3.17 -14.83
N LYS A 184 -0.10 2.59 -15.59
CA LYS A 184 -0.91 3.34 -16.57
C LYS A 184 -1.83 4.36 -15.90
N LEU A 185 -2.44 4.02 -14.77
CA LEU A 185 -3.30 4.90 -13.99
C LEU A 185 -2.51 6.09 -13.45
N VAL A 186 -1.40 5.82 -12.75
CA VAL A 186 -0.60 6.87 -12.09
C VAL A 186 0.08 7.77 -13.12
N ARG A 187 0.63 7.20 -14.19
CA ARG A 187 1.28 7.98 -15.27
C ARG A 187 0.31 8.90 -16.01
N SER A 188 -0.96 8.50 -16.17
CA SER A 188 -1.97 9.35 -16.84
C SER A 188 -2.56 10.40 -15.90
N SER A 189 -2.57 10.14 -14.59
CA SER A 189 -3.19 11.03 -13.61
C SER A 189 -2.22 12.05 -13.00
N GLY A 190 -0.94 11.66 -12.83
CA GLY A 190 0.09 12.54 -12.28
C GLY A 190 0.13 12.61 -10.75
N PRO A 191 0.89 13.57 -10.18
CA PRO A 191 1.01 13.74 -8.73
C PRO A 191 -0.28 14.26 -8.08
N GLY A 192 -0.42 14.04 -6.78
CA GLY A 192 -1.53 14.52 -5.94
C GLY A 192 -2.08 13.45 -4.98
N LEU A 193 -3.20 13.75 -4.34
CA LEU A 193 -3.87 12.85 -3.39
C LEU A 193 -4.62 11.72 -4.11
N TYR A 194 -4.16 10.48 -3.92
CA TYR A 194 -4.88 9.27 -4.31
C TYR A 194 -5.73 8.79 -3.14
N THR A 195 -6.97 8.39 -3.42
CA THR A 195 -7.85 7.75 -2.42
C THR A 195 -7.92 6.26 -2.73
N VAL A 196 -7.67 5.41 -1.74
CA VAL A 196 -7.87 3.96 -1.85
C VAL A 196 -8.94 3.54 -0.85
N ALA A 197 -9.87 2.72 -1.32
CA ALA A 197 -11.04 2.28 -0.58
C ALA A 197 -11.28 0.78 -0.74
N GLN A 198 -12.10 0.23 0.14
CA GLN A 198 -12.40 -1.20 0.21
C GLN A 198 -11.16 -2.09 0.36
N VAL A 199 -10.18 -1.66 1.14
CA VAL A 199 -9.10 -2.54 1.59
C VAL A 199 -9.71 -3.54 2.57
N ASN A 200 -9.61 -4.84 2.30
CA ASN A 200 -10.20 -5.84 3.19
C ASN A 200 -9.44 -5.89 4.52
N VAL A 201 -10.06 -5.47 5.61
CA VAL A 201 -9.54 -5.60 6.97
C VAL A 201 -10.71 -5.92 7.89
N ALA A 202 -10.49 -6.76 8.89
CA ALA A 202 -11.47 -6.97 9.95
C ALA A 202 -11.45 -5.80 10.93
N MET A 203 -12.56 -5.53 11.61
CA MET A 203 -12.65 -4.50 12.66
C MET A 203 -13.18 -5.10 13.97
N GLY A 204 -13.11 -4.32 15.05
CA GLY A 204 -13.45 -4.73 16.41
C GLY A 204 -12.21 -4.88 17.29
N ARG A 205 -12.31 -5.70 18.34
CA ARG A 205 -11.24 -5.92 19.31
C ARG A 205 -10.80 -7.38 19.34
N SER A 206 -9.50 -7.62 19.29
CA SER A 206 -8.88 -8.92 19.54
C SER A 206 -7.47 -8.74 20.10
N ALA A 207 -6.88 -9.78 20.70
CA ALA A 207 -5.52 -9.70 21.22
C ALA A 207 -4.47 -9.48 20.11
N ALA A 208 -4.71 -9.98 18.89
CA ALA A 208 -3.85 -9.72 17.73
C ALA A 208 -4.16 -8.38 17.03
N GLY A 209 -5.15 -7.64 17.57
CA GLY A 209 -5.70 -6.38 17.08
C GLY A 209 -6.11 -6.39 15.61
N ALA A 210 -6.37 -5.20 15.10
CA ALA A 210 -6.87 -5.00 13.74
C ALA A 210 -6.03 -3.93 13.05
N TRP A 211 -5.43 -4.29 11.93
CA TRP A 211 -4.39 -3.51 11.27
C TRP A 211 -4.44 -3.76 9.77
N GLY A 212 -3.93 -2.80 9.01
CA GLY A 212 -3.88 -2.88 7.55
C GLY A 212 -3.99 -1.52 6.88
N GLY A 213 -3.63 -1.51 5.60
CA GLY A 213 -3.45 -0.29 4.85
C GLY A 213 -3.06 -0.57 3.40
N TRP A 214 -2.58 0.48 2.76
CA TRP A 214 -2.11 0.43 1.39
C TRP A 214 -0.90 1.34 1.17
N THR A 215 -0.04 0.94 0.24
CA THR A 215 1.11 1.71 -0.23
C THR A 215 1.15 1.66 -1.75
N LEU A 216 1.19 2.82 -2.38
CA LEU A 216 1.45 3.02 -3.79
C LEU A 216 2.91 3.43 -3.97
N VAL A 217 3.74 2.52 -4.46
CA VAL A 217 5.15 2.78 -4.81
C VAL A 217 5.23 3.28 -6.25
N VAL A 218 5.93 4.39 -6.47
CA VAL A 218 6.03 5.04 -7.79
C VAL A 218 7.50 5.32 -8.11
N ALA A 219 8.04 4.61 -9.10
CA ALA A 219 9.32 4.96 -9.70
C ALA A 219 9.11 5.98 -10.83
N TYR A 220 10.01 6.95 -10.91
CA TYR A 220 9.98 7.99 -11.93
C TYR A 220 11.37 8.22 -12.51
N GLU A 221 11.40 8.78 -13.71
CA GLU A 221 12.59 9.38 -14.29
C GLU A 221 12.54 10.90 -14.17
N ASN A 222 13.71 11.50 -14.01
CA ASN A 222 13.93 12.94 -14.07
C ASN A 222 15.40 13.21 -14.42
N GLU A 223 15.67 13.70 -15.63
CA GLU A 223 17.03 13.94 -16.15
C GLU A 223 17.84 14.95 -15.32
N SER A 224 17.21 15.76 -14.45
CA SER A 224 17.92 16.68 -13.57
C SER A 224 18.42 16.05 -12.26
N GLU A 225 18.09 14.78 -12.01
CA GLU A 225 18.46 14.07 -10.78
C GLU A 225 19.64 13.10 -10.98
N PRO A 226 20.32 12.67 -9.90
CA PRO A 226 21.35 11.65 -9.97
C PRO A 226 20.91 10.37 -10.69
N LEU A 227 21.86 9.70 -11.34
CA LEU A 227 21.67 8.36 -11.89
C LEU A 227 21.57 7.38 -10.72
N ARG A 228 20.53 6.56 -10.66
CA ARG A 228 20.29 5.62 -9.54
C ARG A 228 19.92 4.23 -10.01
N HIS A 229 20.33 3.23 -9.25
CA HIS A 229 19.70 1.91 -9.21
C HIS A 229 18.36 2.05 -8.49
N LEU A 230 17.26 1.81 -9.20
CA LEU A 230 15.91 1.85 -8.66
C LEU A 230 15.35 0.44 -8.66
N GLU A 231 15.10 -0.11 -7.47
CA GLU A 231 14.61 -1.47 -7.30
C GLU A 231 13.33 -1.53 -6.47
N VAL A 232 12.41 -2.41 -6.86
CA VAL A 232 11.24 -2.77 -6.06
C VAL A 232 11.19 -4.28 -5.95
N TRP A 233 11.13 -4.76 -4.71
CA TRP A 233 11.00 -6.15 -4.33
C TRP A 233 9.71 -6.33 -3.55
N ASP A 234 8.97 -7.39 -3.84
CA ASP A 234 7.84 -7.77 -3.01
C ASP A 234 7.83 -9.25 -2.71
N GLY A 235 7.18 -9.58 -1.61
CA GLY A 235 6.99 -10.92 -1.10
C GLY A 235 5.90 -10.87 -0.04
N PHE A 236 5.84 -11.91 0.79
CA PHE A 236 4.98 -11.92 1.97
C PHE A 236 5.44 -13.01 2.92
N THR A 237 5.93 -12.60 4.09
CA THR A 237 6.32 -13.53 5.15
C THR A 237 6.00 -12.95 6.52
N THR A 238 5.84 -13.84 7.49
CA THR A 238 5.79 -13.49 8.91
C THR A 238 7.23 -13.36 9.44
N LEU A 239 7.45 -12.38 10.32
CA LEU A 239 8.63 -12.27 11.17
C LEU A 239 8.32 -12.84 12.55
N ALA A 240 9.26 -13.55 13.13
CA ALA A 240 9.17 -14.10 14.47
C ALA A 240 10.58 -14.34 15.02
N PRO A 241 10.74 -14.63 16.33
CA PRO A 241 12.02 -15.12 16.86
C PRO A 241 12.58 -16.26 16.00
N GLU A 242 13.84 -16.12 15.58
CA GLU A 242 14.57 -17.04 14.68
C GLU A 242 14.01 -17.16 13.25
N GLN A 243 13.02 -16.34 12.87
CA GLN A 243 12.44 -16.28 11.54
C GLN A 243 12.57 -14.87 10.96
N ASP A 244 13.77 -14.58 10.45
CA ASP A 244 14.07 -13.32 9.79
C ASP A 244 13.83 -13.41 8.27
N GLN A 245 13.59 -12.26 7.65
CA GLN A 245 13.53 -12.14 6.20
C GLN A 245 14.81 -11.50 5.68
N VAL A 246 15.51 -12.19 4.78
CA VAL A 246 16.72 -11.68 4.13
C VAL A 246 16.44 -11.43 2.66
N VAL A 247 16.68 -10.20 2.20
CA VAL A 247 16.62 -9.81 0.78
C VAL A 247 18.03 -9.52 0.31
N ARG A 248 18.52 -10.33 -0.63
CA ARG A 248 19.83 -10.15 -1.27
C ARG A 248 19.60 -9.52 -2.63
N LEU A 249 20.05 -8.29 -2.79
CA LEU A 249 19.94 -7.63 -4.08
C LEU A 249 20.96 -8.25 -5.06
N PRO A 250 20.65 -8.27 -6.38
CA PRO A 250 21.62 -8.51 -7.43
C PRO A 250 22.84 -7.59 -7.24
N ARG A 251 23.98 -8.02 -7.76
CA ARG A 251 25.18 -7.18 -7.73
C ARG A 251 24.91 -5.87 -8.47
N MET A 252 25.18 -4.76 -7.81
CA MET A 252 25.05 -3.41 -8.35
C MET A 252 26.20 -2.57 -7.82
N THR A 253 27.00 -1.98 -8.71
CA THR A 253 28.13 -1.13 -8.31
C THR A 253 27.63 0.27 -7.96
N PHE A 254 28.10 0.81 -6.84
CA PHE A 254 27.82 2.17 -6.39
C PHE A 254 29.11 2.85 -5.89
N PRO A 255 29.28 4.16 -6.15
CA PRO A 255 30.51 4.87 -5.82
C PRO A 255 30.63 5.17 -4.32
N ALA A 256 31.85 5.50 -3.88
CA ALA A 256 32.03 6.14 -2.58
C ALA A 256 31.31 7.50 -2.56
N GLY A 257 30.68 7.83 -1.43
CA GLY A 257 29.82 9.02 -1.30
C GLY A 257 28.48 8.91 -2.02
N ALA A 258 28.01 7.70 -2.36
CA ALA A 258 26.67 7.49 -2.89
C ALA A 258 25.59 7.87 -1.86
N ASP A 259 24.55 8.57 -2.30
CA ASP A 259 23.32 8.69 -1.53
C ASP A 259 22.44 7.47 -1.77
N GLY A 260 21.68 7.08 -0.74
CA GLY A 260 20.83 5.90 -0.83
C GLY A 260 19.65 5.92 0.13
N TRP A 261 18.52 5.37 -0.33
CA TRP A 261 17.31 5.21 0.45
C TRP A 261 16.76 3.80 0.30
N VAL A 262 16.24 3.26 1.39
CA VAL A 262 15.48 2.01 1.41
C VAL A 262 14.09 2.28 1.97
N GLY A 263 13.06 1.73 1.34
CA GLY A 263 11.72 1.73 1.86
C GLY A 263 11.22 0.35 2.19
N LEU A 264 10.36 0.28 3.20
CA LEU A 264 9.77 -0.93 3.75
C LEU A 264 8.25 -0.79 3.83
N VAL A 265 7.53 -1.87 3.51
CA VAL A 265 6.10 -2.01 3.86
C VAL A 265 5.94 -3.23 4.75
N ALA A 266 5.45 -2.98 5.95
CA ALA A 266 5.26 -3.99 6.97
C ALA A 266 3.92 -3.80 7.71
N TYR A 267 3.56 -4.82 8.47
CA TYR A 267 2.27 -4.92 9.12
C TYR A 267 2.42 -5.47 10.54
N ASN A 268 1.54 -5.00 11.42
CA ASN A 268 1.41 -5.39 12.82
C ASN A 268 2.67 -5.19 13.68
N GLY A 269 3.47 -4.16 13.36
CA GLY A 269 4.43 -3.60 14.30
C GLY A 269 3.75 -2.59 15.22
N ASP A 270 4.05 -2.61 16.51
CA ASP A 270 3.42 -1.75 17.51
C ASP A 270 4.40 -0.71 18.05
N ARG A 271 4.05 0.57 17.91
CA ARG A 271 4.91 1.68 18.37
C ARG A 271 5.33 1.52 19.84
N GLY A 272 6.63 1.48 20.08
CA GLY A 272 7.22 1.37 21.41
C GLY A 272 7.39 -0.07 21.89
N THR A 273 7.16 -1.06 21.02
CA THR A 273 7.50 -2.47 21.26
C THR A 273 8.77 -2.83 20.51
N GLY A 274 9.93 -2.51 21.09
CA GLY A 274 11.18 -2.77 20.39
C GLY A 274 11.55 -4.26 20.26
N GLY A 275 12.64 -4.52 19.55
CA GLY A 275 13.16 -5.86 19.24
C GLY A 275 12.94 -6.27 17.79
N ASP A 276 12.43 -5.38 16.96
CA ASP A 276 12.46 -5.47 15.50
C ASP A 276 13.54 -4.53 14.93
N ALA A 277 14.05 -4.88 13.75
CA ALA A 277 15.15 -4.17 13.10
C ALA A 277 15.16 -4.37 11.59
N LEU A 278 15.68 -3.38 10.87
CA LEU A 278 16.10 -3.47 9.48
C LEU A 278 17.61 -3.25 9.40
N ASP A 279 18.37 -4.32 9.20
CA ASP A 279 19.82 -4.25 9.05
C ASP A 279 20.24 -4.23 7.58
N LEU A 280 21.29 -3.48 7.30
CA LEU A 280 21.99 -3.46 6.02
C LEU A 280 23.40 -4.02 6.16
N SER A 281 23.77 -4.97 5.31
CA SER A 281 25.15 -5.40 5.08
C SER A 281 25.63 -4.97 3.69
N VAL A 282 26.80 -4.33 3.64
CA VAL A 282 27.52 -3.97 2.41
C VAL A 282 28.69 -4.93 2.22
N ASP A 283 28.82 -5.56 1.04
CA ASP A 283 29.95 -6.41 0.64
C ASP A 283 30.30 -7.57 1.60
N ASP A 284 29.31 -8.24 2.21
CA ASP A 284 29.46 -9.24 3.32
C ASP A 284 30.04 -8.66 4.62
N GLY A 285 30.03 -7.33 4.77
CA GLY A 285 30.35 -6.65 6.01
C GLY A 285 29.37 -6.98 7.14
N GLN A 286 29.71 -6.51 8.34
CA GLN A 286 28.81 -6.66 9.50
C GLN A 286 27.46 -5.98 9.21
N PRO A 287 26.33 -6.58 9.65
CA PRO A 287 25.03 -5.92 9.59
C PRO A 287 25.05 -4.62 10.41
N ILE A 288 24.54 -3.55 9.81
CA ILE A 288 24.39 -2.23 10.44
C ILE A 288 22.91 -1.92 10.53
N PRO A 289 22.35 -1.66 11.73
CA PRO A 289 20.94 -1.34 11.86
C PRO A 289 20.66 0.03 11.23
N LEU A 290 19.55 0.11 10.50
CA LEU A 290 19.02 1.35 9.94
C LEU A 290 17.96 1.92 10.89
N GLY A 291 17.87 3.25 10.93
CA GLY A 291 16.85 3.95 11.71
C GLY A 291 17.09 5.44 11.72
N ASP A 292 16.10 6.18 12.20
CA ASP A 292 16.09 7.63 12.34
C ASP A 292 15.25 8.06 13.55
N ALA A 293 14.91 9.35 13.64
CA ALA A 293 14.11 9.87 14.75
C ALA A 293 12.63 9.40 14.72
N ALA A 294 12.10 9.05 13.55
CA ALA A 294 10.75 8.51 13.41
C ALA A 294 10.73 6.99 13.59
N ASN A 295 11.83 6.31 13.27
CA ASN A 295 12.02 4.86 13.28
C ASN A 295 13.29 4.50 14.06
N PRO A 296 13.23 4.43 15.41
CA PRO A 296 14.37 4.00 16.21
C PRO A 296 14.93 2.65 15.70
N PRO A 297 16.26 2.44 15.66
CA PRO A 297 16.84 1.24 15.04
C PRO A 297 16.45 -0.10 15.69
N ASP A 298 15.90 -0.08 16.90
CA ASP A 298 15.38 -1.24 17.63
C ASP A 298 13.84 -1.27 17.72
N ASP A 299 13.14 -0.40 16.98
CA ASP A 299 11.67 -0.26 16.89
C ASP A 299 11.34 0.39 15.52
N VAL A 300 11.72 -0.28 14.43
CA VAL A 300 11.52 0.19 13.05
C VAL A 300 10.12 -0.17 12.51
N LEU A 301 9.45 -1.15 13.10
CA LEU A 301 8.07 -1.56 12.83
C LEU A 301 7.17 -0.90 13.87
N ASN A 302 7.08 0.42 13.83
CA ASN A 302 6.50 1.22 14.93
C ASN A 302 5.23 1.96 14.55
N SER A 303 4.47 1.41 13.61
CA SER A 303 3.23 1.96 13.08
C SER A 303 3.39 3.37 12.51
N THR A 304 4.35 3.54 11.59
CA THR A 304 4.59 4.84 10.94
C THR A 304 4.40 4.84 9.43
N ILE A 305 4.21 6.05 8.91
CA ILE A 305 4.38 6.34 7.49
C ILE A 305 5.25 7.59 7.45
N SER A 306 6.56 7.38 7.34
CA SER A 306 7.60 8.39 7.47
C SER A 306 8.64 8.28 6.36
N GLU A 307 9.27 9.41 6.03
CA GLU A 307 10.35 9.47 5.06
C GLU A 307 11.30 10.63 5.38
N PRO A 308 12.57 10.58 4.95
CA PRO A 308 13.52 11.63 5.25
C PRO A 308 13.18 12.91 4.50
N GLY A 309 13.30 14.05 5.17
CA GLY A 309 13.12 15.36 4.55
C GLY A 309 12.28 16.33 5.39
N PRO A 310 12.26 17.61 5.03
CA PRO A 310 11.61 18.66 5.82
C PRO A 310 10.08 18.67 5.68
N LEU A 311 9.52 18.01 4.67
CA LEU A 311 8.09 18.03 4.36
C LEU A 311 7.60 16.62 4.03
N SER A 312 6.73 16.06 4.86
CA SER A 312 6.05 14.80 4.57
C SER A 312 4.98 14.98 3.47
N PRO A 313 4.70 13.95 2.67
CA PRO A 313 3.53 13.91 1.79
C PRO A 313 2.22 13.99 2.58
N ASP A 314 1.21 14.63 1.99
CA ASP A 314 -0.10 14.77 2.62
C ASP A 314 -0.80 13.40 2.76
N ARG A 315 -1.48 13.22 3.89
CA ARG A 315 -2.32 12.04 4.17
C ARG A 315 -3.66 12.46 4.78
N SER A 316 -4.70 11.69 4.51
CA SER A 316 -6.01 11.88 5.14
C SER A 316 -6.61 10.53 5.55
N PRO A 317 -6.77 10.24 6.86
CA PRO A 317 -6.24 11.02 7.98
C PRO A 317 -4.71 10.97 8.03
N ALA A 318 -4.09 11.93 8.71
CA ALA A 318 -2.64 12.00 8.94
C ALA A 318 -2.29 11.53 10.37
N HIS A 319 -2.72 10.31 10.75
CA HIS A 319 -2.35 9.75 12.06
C HIS A 319 -0.84 9.52 12.14
N ALA A 320 -0.22 9.95 13.24
CA ALA A 320 1.20 9.75 13.49
C ALA A 320 1.50 8.28 13.86
N ASN A 321 0.58 7.65 14.60
CA ASN A 321 0.57 6.20 14.81
C ASN A 321 -0.56 5.59 13.95
N THR A 322 -0.20 4.73 13.01
CA THR A 322 -1.14 4.05 12.10
C THR A 322 -1.78 2.80 12.71
N LEU A 323 -1.33 2.39 13.90
CA LEU A 323 -1.77 1.22 14.65
C LEU A 323 -1.66 -0.08 13.83
N GLY A 324 -0.43 -0.45 13.51
CA GLY A 324 -0.04 -1.71 12.90
C GLY A 324 0.20 -1.65 11.38
N TYR A 325 0.45 -0.47 10.79
CA TYR A 325 0.76 -0.36 9.37
C TYR A 325 1.98 0.52 9.11
N ASP A 326 3.06 -0.08 8.61
CA ASP A 326 4.32 0.58 8.38
C ASP A 326 4.54 0.80 6.88
N SER A 327 4.88 2.03 6.52
CA SER A 327 5.34 2.35 5.17
C SER A 327 6.39 3.43 5.27
N ASP A 328 7.62 3.03 5.54
CA ASP A 328 8.71 3.93 5.91
C ASP A 328 9.80 3.94 4.87
N VAL A 329 10.52 5.06 4.81
CA VAL A 329 11.72 5.23 4.00
C VAL A 329 12.83 5.68 4.93
N LEU A 330 13.95 4.98 4.90
CA LEU A 330 15.14 5.28 5.69
C LEU A 330 16.28 5.69 4.77
N ASP A 331 17.03 6.68 5.22
CA ASP A 331 18.31 7.06 4.62
C ASP A 331 19.36 6.00 4.99
N MET A 332 20.09 5.51 3.98
CA MET A 332 21.19 4.55 4.14
C MET A 332 22.52 5.10 3.61
N SER A 333 22.60 6.40 3.31
CA SER A 333 23.77 7.06 2.69
C SER A 333 25.02 6.91 3.54
N GLU A 334 24.91 7.02 4.88
CA GLU A 334 26.04 6.79 5.79
C GLU A 334 26.56 5.35 5.74
N GLN A 335 25.69 4.37 5.54
CA GLN A 335 26.03 2.96 5.48
C GLN A 335 26.71 2.59 4.15
N VAL A 336 26.33 3.24 3.05
CA VAL A 336 26.90 3.01 1.71
C VAL A 336 28.03 3.97 1.34
N ARG A 337 28.41 4.91 2.22
CA ARG A 337 29.37 6.00 1.95
C ARG A 337 30.74 5.57 1.43
N HIS A 338 31.15 4.32 1.69
CA HIS A 338 32.45 3.80 1.25
C HIS A 338 32.41 3.15 -0.15
N GLY A 339 31.25 3.09 -0.80
CA GLY A 339 31.04 2.36 -2.05
C GLY A 339 30.97 0.86 -1.84
N GLY A 340 30.65 0.12 -2.91
CA GLY A 340 30.52 -1.34 -2.87
C GLY A 340 29.83 -1.91 -4.10
N ASP A 341 29.55 -3.22 -4.08
CA ASP A 341 28.85 -3.90 -5.17
C ASP A 341 27.70 -4.83 -4.74
N ARG A 342 27.48 -4.99 -3.43
CA ARG A 342 26.47 -5.89 -2.89
C ARG A 342 25.80 -5.34 -1.64
N LEU A 343 24.46 -5.34 -1.66
CA LEU A 343 23.61 -5.00 -0.53
C LEU A 343 22.77 -6.20 -0.11
N VAL A 344 22.70 -6.44 1.21
CA VAL A 344 21.84 -7.43 1.82
C VAL A 344 21.05 -6.78 2.94
N PHE A 345 19.73 -6.85 2.84
CA PHE A 345 18.82 -6.37 3.88
C PHE A 345 18.32 -7.54 4.71
N ARG A 346 18.32 -7.39 6.03
CA ARG A 346 17.73 -8.36 6.97
C ARG A 346 16.69 -7.66 7.82
N MET A 347 15.47 -8.18 7.79
CA MET A 347 14.36 -7.75 8.62
C MET A 347 14.12 -8.79 9.71
N SER A 348 13.99 -8.36 10.95
CA SER A 348 13.75 -9.24 12.10
C SER A 348 12.71 -8.65 13.04
N SER A 349 12.04 -9.50 13.81
CA SER A 349 11.16 -9.09 14.92
C SER A 349 11.17 -10.16 16.01
N GLN A 350 11.52 -9.76 17.23
CA GLN A 350 11.58 -10.66 18.39
C GLN A 350 10.30 -10.63 19.23
N GLN A 351 9.66 -9.47 19.38
CA GLN A 351 8.50 -9.30 20.25
C GLN A 351 7.21 -9.23 19.44
N ASP A 352 7.21 -8.43 18.38
CA ASP A 352 6.02 -8.24 17.54
C ASP A 352 5.78 -9.42 16.62
N ALA A 353 4.51 -9.80 16.52
CA ALA A 353 4.06 -10.65 15.44
C ALA A 353 3.93 -9.79 14.18
N ALA A 354 4.99 -9.63 13.40
CA ALA A 354 4.97 -8.75 12.24
C ALA A 354 4.93 -9.51 10.90
N TRP A 355 4.51 -8.82 9.85
CA TRP A 355 4.62 -9.31 8.47
C TRP A 355 5.30 -8.27 7.61
N VAL A 356 6.12 -8.70 6.67
CA VAL A 356 6.80 -7.82 5.71
C VAL A 356 6.43 -8.22 4.29
N GLY A 357 6.25 -7.22 3.43
CA GLY A 357 5.72 -7.46 2.10
C GLY A 357 6.38 -6.72 0.95
N VAL A 358 7.05 -5.59 1.21
CA VAL A 358 7.70 -4.80 0.16
C VAL A 358 9.01 -4.22 0.68
N LEU A 359 10.05 -4.26 -0.16
CA LEU A 359 11.29 -3.53 0.02
C LEU A 359 11.60 -2.81 -1.28
N PHE A 360 11.90 -1.51 -1.24
CA PHE A 360 12.35 -0.78 -2.44
C PHE A 360 13.59 0.04 -2.14
N VAL A 361 14.44 0.22 -3.14
CA VAL A 361 15.74 0.87 -2.99
C VAL A 361 15.95 1.88 -4.10
N ALA A 362 16.42 3.06 -3.74
CA ALA A 362 16.98 4.05 -4.66
C ALA A 362 18.41 4.34 -4.20
N LEU A 363 19.40 3.98 -5.02
CA LEU A 363 20.82 4.11 -4.68
C LEU A 363 21.57 4.75 -5.82
N ASP A 364 22.38 5.76 -5.56
CA ASP A 364 23.20 6.39 -6.57
C ASP A 364 24.11 5.38 -7.29
N ALA A 365 24.10 5.46 -8.62
CA ALA A 365 24.84 4.58 -9.51
C ALA A 365 26.08 5.28 -10.06
N THR A 366 27.08 4.48 -10.44
CA THR A 366 28.16 4.98 -11.29
C THR A 366 27.64 5.25 -12.72
N PRO A 367 28.00 6.39 -13.35
CA PRO A 367 27.63 6.72 -14.72
C PRO A 367 28.02 5.67 -15.78
#